data_AF-A0A365XUC8-F1
#
_entry.id   AF-A0A365XUC8-F1
#
_cell.length_a   1.000
_cell.length_b   1.000
_cell.length_c   1.000
_cell.angle_alpha   90.00
_cell.angle_beta   90.00
_cell.angle_gamma   90.00
#
_symmetry.space_group_name_H-M   'P 1'
#
loop_
_entity.id
_entity.type
_entity.pdbx_description
1 polymer ?
#
loop_
_entity_poly.entity_id
_entity_poly.type
_entity_poly.pdbx_seq_one_letter_code
_entity_poly.pdbx_strand_id
1 'polypeptide(L)'
;MKKLLVLIAILFFFSISYTFSQSIIVNPNGTHSVVVGSGSVRTAINSDGTHSTVIGHGRIKTIINPNGTHSTLVNHGTIGTVVNPNNTHSTSFKKNTIRTFDSSDRRSSMKIYRGRKIFKNKNKSVFGFSLQEN
;
A
#
# COMPACT_ATOMS: atom_id res chain seq x y z
N MET A 1 36.18 -35.63 -6.30
CA MET A 1 36.09 -34.79 -5.08
C MET A 1 35.62 -33.36 -5.36
N LYS A 2 36.37 -32.51 -6.10
CA LYS A 2 36.02 -31.08 -6.31
C LYS A 2 34.65 -30.85 -6.98
N LYS A 3 34.32 -31.61 -8.04
CA LYS A 3 33.03 -31.49 -8.76
C LYS A 3 31.81 -31.87 -7.89
N LEU A 4 31.98 -32.85 -7.00
CA LEU A 4 30.95 -33.28 -6.05
C LEU A 4 30.69 -32.19 -4.99
N LEU A 5 31.76 -31.56 -4.50
CA LEU A 5 31.67 -30.48 -3.52
C LEU A 5 30.98 -29.23 -4.10
N VAL A 6 31.25 -28.91 -5.37
CA VAL A 6 30.56 -27.83 -6.10
C VAL A 6 29.08 -28.13 -6.30
N LEU A 7 28.71 -29.37 -6.65
CA LEU A 7 27.31 -29.76 -6.81
C LEU A 7 26.53 -29.66 -5.48
N ILE A 8 27.13 -30.11 -4.37
CA ILE A 8 26.54 -30.01 -3.03
C ILE A 8 26.36 -28.55 -2.62
N ALA A 9 27.35 -27.68 -2.90
CA ALA A 9 27.23 -26.25 -2.62
C ALA A 9 26.08 -25.59 -3.41
N ILE A 10 25.92 -25.91 -4.70
CA ILE A 10 24.82 -25.38 -5.53
C ILE A 10 23.46 -25.82 -4.98
N LEU A 11 23.32 -27.08 -4.59
CA LEU A 11 22.07 -27.61 -4.02
C LEU A 11 21.75 -26.96 -2.66
N PHE A 12 22.77 -26.69 -1.84
CA PHE A 12 22.61 -26.00 -0.56
C PHE A 12 22.21 -24.53 -0.73
N PHE A 13 22.76 -23.82 -1.72
CA PHE A 13 22.31 -22.45 -2.02
C PHE A 13 20.92 -22.39 -2.64
N PHE A 14 20.54 -23.41 -3.43
CA PHE A 14 19.22 -23.48 -4.04
C PHE A 14 18.10 -23.79 -3.02
N SER A 15 18.38 -24.61 -2.00
CA SER A 15 17.39 -24.99 -0.98
C SER A 15 17.01 -23.85 -0.02
N ILE A 16 17.82 -22.81 0.10
CA ILE A 16 17.57 -21.66 0.98
C ILE A 16 16.44 -20.74 0.48
N SER A 17 15.95 -20.90 -0.76
CA SER A 17 15.15 -19.86 -1.44
C SER A 17 13.63 -19.89 -1.19
N TYR A 18 13.08 -20.78 -0.35
CA TYR A 18 11.62 -20.82 -0.10
C TYR A 18 11.23 -20.22 1.25
N THR A 19 11.14 -18.89 1.31
CA THR A 19 10.53 -18.19 2.46
C THR A 19 9.02 -18.09 2.28
N PHE A 20 8.26 -18.78 3.12
CA PHE A 20 6.85 -18.51 3.34
C PHE A 20 6.74 -17.39 4.37
N SER A 21 6.11 -16.26 4.03
CA SER A 21 5.97 -15.13 4.94
C SER A 21 4.68 -15.27 5.74
N GLN A 22 4.79 -15.16 7.07
CA GLN A 22 3.66 -15.14 7.99
C GLN A 22 3.74 -13.88 8.87
N SER A 23 2.59 -13.26 9.13
CA SER A 23 2.47 -12.16 10.09
C SER A 23 1.17 -12.27 10.87
N ILE A 24 1.22 -11.94 12.17
CA ILE A 24 0.05 -11.86 13.03
C ILE A 24 -0.38 -10.40 13.15
N ILE A 25 -1.68 -10.16 13.02
CA ILE A 25 -2.32 -8.86 13.25
C ILE A 25 -3.09 -8.98 14.57
N VAL A 26 -2.78 -8.08 15.51
CA VAL A 26 -3.53 -7.95 16.76
C VAL A 26 -4.60 -6.89 16.56
N ASN A 27 -5.86 -7.28 16.70
CA ASN A 27 -7.00 -6.39 16.50
C ASN A 27 -7.27 -5.56 17.77
N PRO A 28 -7.90 -4.38 17.67
CA PRO A 28 -8.20 -3.54 18.84
C PRO A 28 -9.06 -4.22 19.91
N ASN A 29 -9.87 -5.20 19.53
CA ASN A 29 -10.70 -5.99 20.44
C ASN A 29 -9.94 -7.18 21.08
N GLY A 30 -8.63 -7.29 20.90
CA GLY A 30 -7.79 -8.35 21.45
C GLY A 30 -7.77 -9.66 20.65
N THR A 31 -8.56 -9.78 19.58
CA THR A 31 -8.51 -10.96 18.71
C THR A 31 -7.31 -10.93 17.77
N HIS A 32 -6.98 -12.08 17.16
CA HIS A 32 -5.86 -12.21 16.23
C HIS A 32 -6.33 -12.59 14.83
N SER A 33 -5.74 -11.96 13.82
CA SER A 33 -5.81 -12.40 12.43
C SER A 33 -4.42 -12.83 11.97
N VAL A 34 -4.34 -13.79 11.05
CA VAL A 34 -3.07 -14.29 10.53
C VAL A 34 -3.01 -14.05 9.03
N VAL A 35 -1.94 -13.42 8.55
CA VAL A 35 -1.67 -13.30 7.11
C VAL A 35 -0.56 -14.28 6.75
N VAL A 36 -0.85 -15.15 5.79
CA VAL A 36 0.09 -16.14 5.26
C VAL A 36 0.23 -15.98 3.76
N GLY A 37 1.43 -16.24 3.24
CA GLY A 37 1.66 -16.38 1.81
C GLY A 37 2.97 -15.78 1.33
N SER A 38 3.26 -15.98 0.05
CA SER A 38 4.46 -15.48 -0.61
C SER A 38 4.14 -15.03 -2.04
N GLY A 39 4.90 -14.06 -2.54
CA GLY A 39 4.76 -13.54 -3.90
C GLY A 39 3.33 -13.10 -4.28
N SER A 40 2.77 -13.85 -5.23
CA SER A 40 1.39 -13.85 -5.79
C SER A 40 0.24 -13.64 -4.85
N VAL A 41 0.29 -14.47 -3.81
CA VAL A 41 -0.91 -14.92 -3.14
C VAL A 41 -0.69 -14.73 -1.66
N ARG A 42 -1.62 -14.01 -1.05
CA ARG A 42 -1.66 -13.79 0.38
C ARG A 42 -3.06 -14.08 0.88
N THR A 43 -3.18 -14.86 1.92
CA THR A 43 -4.44 -15.18 2.58
C THR A 43 -4.43 -14.57 3.96
N ALA A 44 -5.46 -13.80 4.27
CA ALA A 44 -5.75 -13.33 5.62
C ALA A 44 -6.80 -14.27 6.22
N ILE A 45 -6.45 -14.90 7.34
CA ILE A 45 -7.32 -15.67 8.21
C ILE A 45 -7.83 -14.71 9.28
N ASN A 46 -9.13 -14.48 9.30
CA ASN A 46 -9.76 -13.59 10.28
C ASN A 46 -9.97 -14.31 11.61
N SER A 47 -10.17 -13.55 12.68
CA SER A 47 -10.37 -14.10 14.02
C SER A 47 -11.63 -14.94 14.18
N ASP A 48 -12.61 -14.77 13.30
CA ASP A 48 -13.84 -15.57 13.22
C ASP A 48 -13.69 -16.85 12.38
N GLY A 49 -12.49 -17.13 11.86
CA GLY A 49 -12.20 -18.29 11.02
C GLY A 49 -12.56 -18.12 9.55
N THR A 50 -13.10 -16.97 9.15
CA THR A 50 -13.28 -16.66 7.73
C THR A 50 -11.95 -16.25 7.07
N HIS A 51 -11.88 -16.30 5.73
CA HIS A 51 -10.64 -16.05 5.02
C HIS A 51 -10.85 -15.12 3.82
N SER A 52 -9.89 -14.22 3.59
CA SER A 52 -9.81 -13.41 2.38
C SER A 52 -8.50 -13.72 1.66
N THR A 53 -8.52 -13.80 0.33
CA THR A 53 -7.32 -14.06 -0.46
C THR A 53 -7.06 -12.93 -1.44
N VAL A 54 -5.85 -12.39 -1.44
CA VAL A 54 -5.40 -11.42 -2.43
C VAL A 54 -4.49 -12.15 -3.42
N ILE A 55 -4.84 -12.06 -4.71
CA ILE A 55 -4.10 -12.66 -5.82
C ILE A 55 -3.69 -11.57 -6.78
N GLY A 56 -2.40 -11.50 -7.11
CA GLY A 56 -1.92 -10.71 -8.23
C GLY A 56 -0.56 -10.06 -8.00
N HIS A 57 0.11 -9.75 -9.11
CA HIS A 57 1.38 -9.05 -9.15
C HIS A 57 1.19 -7.61 -9.64
N GLY A 58 1.94 -6.67 -9.07
CA GLY A 58 1.99 -5.29 -9.56
C GLY A 58 0.75 -4.46 -9.22
N ARG A 59 0.18 -3.81 -10.25
CA ARG A 59 -0.82 -2.74 -10.11
C ARG A 59 -2.25 -3.24 -9.96
N ILE A 60 -2.57 -4.42 -10.49
CA ILE A 60 -3.92 -5.00 -10.42
C ILE A 60 -3.87 -6.22 -9.51
N LYS A 61 -4.82 -6.30 -8.58
CA LYS A 61 -4.98 -7.43 -7.68
C LYS A 61 -6.44 -7.80 -7.56
N THR A 62 -6.72 -9.08 -7.51
CA THR A 62 -8.05 -9.61 -7.18
C THR A 62 -8.10 -9.92 -5.70
N ILE A 63 -9.17 -9.51 -5.04
CA ILE A 63 -9.46 -9.80 -3.64
C ILE A 63 -10.65 -10.76 -3.63
N ILE A 64 -10.46 -11.95 -3.12
CA ILE A 64 -11.50 -12.91 -2.79
C ILE A 64 -11.96 -12.60 -1.38
N ASN A 65 -13.23 -12.24 -1.24
CA ASN A 65 -13.85 -11.89 0.02
C ASN A 65 -14.31 -13.17 0.76
N PRO A 66 -14.49 -13.10 2.09
CA PRO A 66 -14.96 -14.23 2.90
C PRO A 66 -16.24 -14.91 2.42
N ASN A 67 -17.13 -14.14 1.81
CA ASN A 67 -18.42 -14.61 1.28
C ASN A 67 -18.33 -15.15 -0.15
N GLY A 68 -17.13 -15.33 -0.70
CA GLY A 68 -16.91 -15.84 -2.07
C GLY A 68 -17.03 -14.79 -3.17
N THR A 69 -17.43 -13.55 -2.87
CA THR A 69 -17.43 -12.47 -3.88
C THR A 69 -16.01 -11.98 -4.18
N HIS A 70 -15.84 -11.27 -5.29
CA HIS A 70 -14.55 -10.74 -5.70
C HIS A 70 -14.56 -9.23 -5.89
N SER A 71 -13.48 -8.58 -5.47
CA SER A 71 -13.19 -7.17 -5.72
C SER A 71 -11.90 -7.03 -6.54
N THR A 72 -11.75 -5.96 -7.31
CA THR A 72 -10.51 -5.66 -8.04
C THR A 72 -9.87 -4.40 -7.48
N LEU A 73 -8.65 -4.54 -6.95
CA LEU A 73 -7.82 -3.41 -6.57
C LEU A 73 -6.95 -3.00 -7.76
N VAL A 74 -7.03 -1.72 -8.12
CA VAL A 74 -6.19 -1.09 -9.15
C VAL A 74 -5.38 0.03 -8.51
N ASN A 75 -4.06 -0.15 -8.46
CA ASN A 75 -3.12 0.80 -7.89
C ASN A 75 -2.45 1.65 -8.98
N HIS A 76 -2.62 2.96 -8.84
CA HIS A 76 -2.06 4.03 -9.65
C HIS A 76 -1.10 4.90 -8.82
N GLY A 77 -0.16 4.28 -8.10
CA GLY A 77 0.88 4.96 -7.35
C GLY A 77 0.36 5.66 -6.09
N THR A 78 -0.14 6.90 -6.24
CA THR A 78 -0.72 7.68 -5.14
C THR A 78 -2.23 7.48 -4.99
N ILE A 79 -2.88 6.89 -5.99
CA ILE A 79 -4.32 6.61 -6.02
C ILE A 79 -4.52 5.10 -6.05
N GLY A 80 -5.36 4.56 -5.18
CA GLY A 80 -5.83 3.19 -5.23
C GLY A 80 -7.33 3.16 -5.41
N THR A 81 -7.82 2.41 -6.40
CA THR A 81 -9.25 2.21 -6.65
C THR A 81 -9.60 0.76 -6.39
N VAL A 82 -10.67 0.51 -5.64
CA VAL A 82 -11.27 -0.81 -5.48
C VAL A 82 -12.58 -0.83 -6.24
N VAL A 83 -12.72 -1.78 -7.16
CA VAL A 83 -13.99 -2.18 -7.76
C VAL A 83 -14.64 -3.17 -6.81
N ASN A 84 -15.78 -2.81 -6.26
CA ASN A 84 -16.52 -3.64 -5.31
C ASN A 84 -17.37 -4.67 -6.07
N PRO A 85 -17.78 -5.77 -5.42
CA PRO A 85 -18.57 -6.82 -6.09
C PRO A 85 -19.93 -6.36 -6.60
N ASN A 86 -20.46 -5.27 -6.04
CA ASN A 86 -21.74 -4.67 -6.41
C ASN A 86 -21.60 -3.57 -7.49
N ASN A 87 -20.52 -3.56 -8.26
CA ASN A 87 -20.21 -2.58 -9.31
C ASN A 87 -20.05 -1.13 -8.82
N THR A 88 -19.92 -0.90 -7.51
CA THR A 88 -19.49 0.41 -6.99
C THR A 88 -17.97 0.50 -6.93
N HIS A 89 -17.43 1.71 -6.80
CA HIS A 89 -15.99 1.92 -6.68
C HIS A 89 -15.63 2.78 -5.46
N SER A 90 -14.58 2.37 -4.76
CA SER A 90 -13.99 3.12 -3.65
C SER A 90 -12.60 3.62 -4.06
N THR A 91 -12.33 4.92 -3.88
CA THR A 91 -11.01 5.50 -4.19
C THR A 91 -10.32 5.97 -2.93
N SER A 92 -9.02 5.72 -2.86
CA SER A 92 -8.16 6.14 -1.75
C SER A 92 -6.97 6.91 -2.29
N PHE A 93 -6.61 7.98 -1.59
CA PHE A 93 -5.45 8.81 -1.90
C PHE A 93 -4.43 8.63 -0.80
N LYS A 94 -3.20 8.22 -1.15
CA LYS A 94 -2.10 8.18 -0.20
C LYS A 94 -1.80 9.61 0.24
N LYS A 95 -2.05 9.95 1.52
CA LYS A 95 -1.74 11.26 2.14
C LYS A 95 -0.22 11.50 2.22
N ASN A 96 0.41 11.69 1.07
CA ASN A 96 1.71 12.34 0.94
C ASN A 96 1.71 13.37 -0.19
N THR A 97 0.51 13.74 -0.66
CA THR A 97 0.32 14.65 -1.78
C THR A 97 0.70 16.07 -1.35
N ILE A 98 1.89 16.52 -1.78
CA ILE A 98 2.14 17.95 -1.95
C ILE A 98 1.11 18.42 -2.97
N ARG A 99 0.02 19.03 -2.50
CA ARG A 99 -0.92 19.72 -3.40
C ARG A 99 -0.33 21.09 -3.68
N THR A 100 0.20 21.28 -4.89
CA THR A 100 0.63 22.61 -5.36
C THR A 100 -0.56 23.25 -6.07
N PHE A 101 -1.04 24.36 -5.53
CA PHE A 101 -2.01 25.23 -6.18
C PHE A 101 -1.23 26.46 -6.68
N ASP A 102 -1.05 26.60 -7.98
CA ASP A 102 -0.54 27.85 -8.57
C ASP A 102 -1.73 28.78 -8.86
N SER A 103 -1.58 30.07 -8.56
CA SER A 103 -2.56 31.06 -8.98
C SER A 103 -2.59 31.15 -10.51
N SER A 104 -3.75 31.47 -11.10
CA SER A 104 -3.91 31.55 -12.56
C SER A 104 -2.94 32.54 -13.22
N ASP A 105 -2.45 33.52 -12.46
CA ASP A 105 -1.45 34.51 -12.86
C ASP A 105 0.01 34.08 -12.53
N ARG A 106 0.22 32.88 -11.98
CA ARG A 106 1.48 32.26 -11.53
C ARG A 106 2.29 33.04 -10.49
N ARG A 107 1.78 34.17 -9.97
CA ARG A 107 2.48 35.06 -9.02
C ARG A 107 2.61 34.48 -7.61
N SER A 108 1.75 33.52 -7.27
CA SER A 108 1.75 32.87 -5.97
C SER A 108 1.50 31.38 -6.09
N SER A 109 2.11 30.60 -5.19
CA SER A 109 1.86 29.16 -5.09
C SER A 109 1.57 28.79 -3.65
N MET A 110 0.52 28.00 -3.42
CA MET A 110 0.24 27.37 -2.13
C MET A 110 0.60 25.89 -2.21
N LYS A 111 1.39 25.43 -1.23
CA LYS A 111 1.68 24.01 -1.04
C LYS A 111 1.15 23.52 0.29
N ILE A 112 0.50 22.37 0.30
CA ILE A 112 0.04 21.73 1.55
C ILE A 112 0.98 20.58 1.91
N TYR A 113 1.64 20.68 3.06
CA TYR A 113 2.55 19.67 3.60
C TYR A 113 2.03 19.19 4.95
N ARG A 114 1.67 17.90 5.06
CA ARG A 114 1.16 17.30 6.32
C ARG A 114 0.04 18.13 6.99
N GLY A 115 -0.86 18.69 6.19
CA GLY A 115 -1.98 19.51 6.67
C GLY A 115 -1.65 20.99 6.90
N ARG A 116 -0.36 21.40 6.86
CA ARG A 116 0.04 22.81 6.95
C ARG A 116 0.07 23.47 5.57
N LYS A 117 -0.54 24.64 5.44
CA LYS A 117 -0.49 25.48 4.23
C LYS A 117 0.79 26.31 4.24
N ILE A 118 1.59 26.22 3.18
CA ILE A 118 2.79 27.02 2.94
C ILE A 118 2.52 27.90 1.73
N PHE A 119 2.62 29.21 1.91
CA PHE A 119 2.43 30.20 0.86
C PHE A 119 3.79 30.71 0.40
N LYS A 120 4.03 30.70 -0.92
CA LYS A 120 5.21 31.33 -1.52
C LYS A 120 4.74 32.41 -2.50
N ASN A 121 5.09 33.65 -2.20
CA ASN A 121 4.99 34.77 -3.14
C ASN A 121 6.29 34.79 -3.97
N LYS A 122 6.20 34.68 -5.29
CA LYS A 122 7.42 34.63 -6.14
C LYS A 122 8.08 36.00 -6.30
N ASN A 123 7.39 37.09 -5.95
CA ASN A 123 7.87 38.48 -6.07
C ASN A 123 8.35 39.09 -4.74
N LYS A 124 8.21 38.39 -3.61
CA LYS A 124 8.78 38.80 -2.31
C LYS A 124 9.40 37.58 -1.64
N SER A 125 10.70 37.66 -1.34
CA SER A 125 11.45 36.62 -0.64
C SER A 125 11.06 36.52 0.85
N VAL A 126 9.80 36.22 1.15
CA VAL A 126 9.33 36.02 2.53
C VAL A 126 8.47 34.76 2.59
N PHE A 127 8.95 33.75 3.32
CA PHE A 127 8.18 32.56 3.67
C PHE A 127 7.29 32.89 4.88
N GLY A 128 5.99 33.00 4.66
CA GLY A 128 5.02 33.17 5.76
C GLY A 128 4.44 31.82 6.19
N PHE A 129 4.59 31.46 7.45
CA PHE A 129 3.82 30.37 8.06
C PHE A 129 2.56 30.98 8.70
N SER A 130 1.38 30.56 8.26
CA SER A 130 0.14 30.84 8.99
C SER A 130 -0.15 29.65 9.89
N LEU A 131 -0.05 29.86 11.20
CA LEU A 131 -0.61 28.96 12.20
C LEU A 131 -2.11 29.27 12.26
N GLN A 132 -2.93 28.27 11.98
CA GLN A 132 -4.36 28.36 12.18
C GLN A 132 -4.60 28.05 13.66
N GLU A 133 -4.93 29.07 14.45
CA GLU A 133 -5.47 28.88 15.80
C GLU A 133 -6.85 28.22 15.70
N ASN A 134 -7.15 27.35 16.67
CA ASN A 134 -8.26 26.40 16.70
C ASN A 134 -9.63 27.05 16.48
#